data_AF-A0A1F9CFK5-F1
#
_entry.id   AF-A0A1F9CFK5-F1
#
_cell.length_a   1.000
_cell.length_b   1.000
_cell.length_c   1.000
_cell.angle_alpha   90.00
_cell.angle_beta   90.00
_cell.angle_gamma   90.00
#
_symmetry.space_group_name_H-M   'P 1'
#
loop_
_entity.id
_entity.type
_entity.pdbx_description
1 polymer ?
#
loop_
_entity_poly.entity_id
_entity_poly.type
_entity_poly.pdbx_seq_one_letter_code
_entity_poly.pdbx_strand_id
1 'polypeptide(L)'
;MKARHLIFLFVLVACFLLPCLAGQAGEEAGACPKPFIKSIFPWAGKAGYLVTIHGGQFNVPRGEVLFTEGVNSPLDFILAHRVKAEILSWTYHRISVIVPKSVATGPVFVRVHCGAESNTIEFTVNKK
;
A
#
# COMPACT_ATOMS: atom_id res chain seq x y z
N MET A 1 57.95 -13.40 30.85
CA MET A 1 56.98 -13.44 29.72
C MET A 1 55.90 -14.51 29.94
N LYS A 2 54.99 -14.35 30.91
CA LYS A 2 53.89 -15.32 31.13
C LYS A 2 52.51 -14.70 31.43
N ALA A 3 52.44 -13.44 31.87
CA ALA A 3 51.17 -12.77 32.15
C ALA A 3 50.51 -12.08 30.94
N ARG A 4 51.26 -11.73 29.88
CA ARG A 4 50.74 -11.02 28.69
C ARG A 4 49.97 -11.95 27.73
N HIS A 5 50.27 -13.24 27.71
CA HIS A 5 49.53 -14.21 26.89
C HIS A 5 48.29 -14.77 27.59
N LEU A 6 48.26 -14.83 28.92
CA LEU A 6 47.10 -15.31 29.68
C LEU A 6 45.93 -14.31 29.65
N ILE A 7 46.23 -13.00 29.63
CA ILE A 7 45.23 -11.94 29.46
C ILE A 7 44.68 -11.92 28.02
N PHE A 8 45.54 -12.17 27.01
CA PHE A 8 45.14 -12.19 25.60
C PHE A 8 44.25 -13.39 25.27
N LEU A 9 44.52 -14.56 25.87
CA LEU A 9 43.69 -15.76 25.75
C LEU A 9 42.33 -15.60 26.43
N PHE A 10 42.25 -14.84 27.53
CA PHE A 10 40.98 -14.58 28.23
C PHE A 10 40.08 -13.59 27.49
N VAL A 11 40.68 -12.59 26.83
CA VAL A 11 39.95 -11.59 26.02
C VAL A 11 39.46 -12.16 24.68
N LEU A 12 40.22 -13.07 24.06
CA LEU A 12 39.80 -13.76 22.82
C LEU A 12 38.67 -14.77 23.03
N VAL A 13 38.57 -15.40 24.21
CA VAL A 13 37.50 -16.36 24.52
C VAL A 13 36.21 -15.66 24.97
N ALA A 14 36.29 -14.47 25.57
CA ALA A 14 35.10 -13.69 25.95
C ALA A 14 34.36 -13.02 24.78
N CYS A 15 34.99 -12.90 23.61
CA CYS A 15 34.37 -12.30 22.42
C CYS A 15 33.66 -13.32 21.50
N PHE A 16 33.76 -14.62 21.81
CA PHE A 16 33.16 -15.70 21.02
C PHE A 16 31.98 -16.42 21.70
N LEU A 17 31.56 -15.98 22.89
CA LEU A 17 30.40 -16.54 23.62
C LEU A 17 29.25 -15.53 23.84
N LEU A 18 29.25 -14.43 23.09
CA LEU A 18 28.05 -13.66 22.84
C LEU A 18 27.56 -14.00 21.44
N PRO A 19 26.65 -14.99 21.27
CA PRO A 19 25.67 -14.80 20.21
C PRO A 19 24.93 -13.53 20.63
N CYS A 20 25.27 -12.40 20.00
CA CYS A 20 24.38 -11.24 20.02
C CYS A 20 23.13 -11.69 19.26
N LEU A 21 22.24 -12.33 20.00
CA LEU A 21 20.90 -12.70 19.59
C LEU A 21 20.11 -11.39 19.54
N ALA A 22 20.40 -10.60 18.52
CA ALA A 22 19.57 -9.50 18.06
C ALA A 22 19.64 -9.50 16.53
N GLY A 23 19.30 -10.66 15.95
CA GLY A 23 18.55 -10.64 14.71
C GLY A 23 17.23 -9.95 14.99
N GLN A 24 17.21 -8.65 14.74
CA GLN A 24 16.09 -7.91 14.19
C GLN A 24 16.66 -6.56 13.81
N ALA A 25 16.95 -6.42 12.52
CA ALA A 25 16.73 -5.17 11.84
C ALA A 25 15.28 -4.77 12.16
N GLY A 26 15.11 -4.03 13.26
CA GLY A 26 14.00 -3.10 13.39
C GLY A 26 14.29 -2.04 12.35
N GLU A 27 13.87 -2.32 11.11
CA GLU A 27 13.52 -1.26 10.20
C GLU A 27 12.56 -0.40 11.00
N GLU A 28 13.01 0.79 11.41
CA GLU A 28 12.13 1.77 12.02
C GLU A 28 10.95 1.85 11.07
N ALA A 29 9.79 1.35 11.51
CA ALA A 29 8.57 1.46 10.74
C ALA A 29 8.28 2.95 10.68
N GLY A 30 8.87 3.61 9.67
CA GLY A 30 8.66 5.01 9.40
C GLY A 30 7.16 5.24 9.38
N ALA A 31 6.74 6.35 9.97
CA ALA A 31 5.32 6.67 10.03
C ALA A 31 4.67 6.40 8.66
N CYS A 32 3.62 5.60 8.65
CA CYS A 32 2.79 5.32 7.47
C CYS A 32 1.45 6.02 7.68
N PRO A 33 1.34 7.34 7.45
CA PRO A 33 0.09 8.06 7.62
C PRO A 33 -1.01 7.44 6.78
N LYS A 34 -2.18 7.26 7.37
CA LYS A 34 -3.34 6.68 6.71
C LYS A 34 -3.90 7.65 5.66
N PRO A 35 -3.94 7.33 4.35
CA PRO A 35 -4.52 8.21 3.35
C PRO A 35 -6.02 8.40 3.55
N PHE A 36 -6.60 9.46 2.97
CA PHE A 36 -8.05 9.64 2.95
C PHE A 36 -8.57 10.15 1.61
N ILE A 37 -9.78 9.74 1.25
CA ILE A 37 -10.50 10.21 0.07
C ILE A 37 -11.64 11.12 0.55
N LYS A 38 -11.65 12.35 0.04
CA LYS A 38 -12.73 13.33 0.25
C LYS A 38 -13.81 13.21 -0.81
N SER A 39 -13.43 13.09 -2.08
CA SER A 39 -14.39 12.95 -3.19
C SER A 39 -13.76 12.30 -4.42
N ILE A 40 -14.62 11.78 -5.29
CA ILE A 40 -14.28 11.21 -6.59
C ILE A 40 -15.12 11.93 -7.65
N PHE A 41 -14.51 12.41 -8.73
CA PHE A 41 -15.20 13.09 -9.82
C PHE A 41 -14.67 12.66 -11.19
N PRO A 42 -15.54 12.19 -12.10
CA PRO A 42 -16.94 11.81 -11.87
C PRO A 42 -17.07 10.66 -10.86
N TRP A 43 -18.15 10.63 -10.08
CA TRP A 43 -18.46 9.51 -9.16
C TRP A 43 -19.17 8.33 -9.85
N ALA A 44 -19.51 8.50 -11.13
CA ALA A 44 -20.09 7.48 -11.97
C ALA A 44 -19.51 7.54 -13.39
N GLY A 45 -19.39 6.39 -14.05
CA GLY A 45 -18.82 6.32 -15.39
C GLY A 45 -18.73 4.90 -15.93
N LYS A 46 -18.01 4.72 -17.03
CA LYS A 46 -17.72 3.41 -17.62
C LYS A 46 -16.21 3.16 -17.63
N ALA A 47 -15.81 1.92 -17.88
CA ALA A 47 -14.42 1.57 -18.16
C ALA A 47 -13.78 2.53 -19.18
N GLY A 48 -12.53 2.93 -18.92
CA GLY A 48 -11.77 3.86 -19.74
C GLY A 48 -12.01 5.34 -19.43
N TYR A 49 -12.91 5.69 -18.50
CA TYR A 49 -13.12 7.09 -18.12
C TYR A 49 -12.00 7.63 -17.23
N LEU A 50 -11.69 8.92 -17.42
CA LEU A 50 -10.84 9.67 -16.52
C LEU A 50 -11.60 9.99 -15.24
N VAL A 51 -11.02 9.63 -14.11
CA VAL A 51 -11.54 9.93 -12.77
C VAL A 51 -10.47 10.64 -11.96
N THR A 52 -10.87 11.70 -11.26
CA THR A 52 -10.04 12.43 -10.31
C THR A 52 -10.49 12.15 -8.88
N ILE A 53 -9.53 11.74 -8.05
CA ILE A 53 -9.70 11.47 -6.62
C ILE A 53 -9.09 12.64 -5.86
N HIS A 54 -9.90 13.29 -5.02
CA HIS A 54 -9.48 14.35 -4.11
C HIS A 54 -9.36 13.81 -2.70
N GLY A 55 -8.28 14.16 -2.01
CA GLY A 55 -8.01 13.62 -0.68
C GLY A 55 -6.72 14.18 -0.09
N GLY A 56 -6.01 13.36 0.68
CA GLY A 56 -4.77 13.74 1.33
C GLY A 56 -3.94 12.54 1.76
N GLN A 57 -2.69 12.82 2.15
CA GLN A 57 -1.71 11.82 2.59
C GLN A 57 -1.40 10.77 1.52
N PHE A 58 -1.53 11.15 0.24
CA PHE A 58 -1.09 10.36 -0.91
C PHE A 58 0.43 10.50 -1.08
N ASN A 59 1.16 9.90 -0.15
CA ASN A 59 2.61 10.02 -0.07
C ASN A 59 3.33 9.39 -1.29
N VAL A 60 4.62 9.71 -1.40
CA VAL A 60 5.54 9.08 -2.36
C VAL A 60 6.44 8.07 -1.62
N PRO A 61 6.86 6.95 -2.24
CA PRO A 61 6.46 6.45 -3.56
C PRO A 61 4.95 6.23 -3.69
N ARG A 62 4.42 6.37 -4.90
CA ARG A 62 2.98 6.16 -5.14
C ARG A 62 2.59 4.73 -4.82
N GLY A 63 1.36 4.55 -4.36
CA GLY A 63 0.76 3.23 -4.22
C GLY A 63 -0.20 2.93 -5.37
N GLU A 64 -1.38 2.42 -5.01
CA GLU A 64 -2.38 1.88 -5.94
C GLU A 64 -3.75 2.50 -5.67
N VAL A 65 -4.55 2.60 -6.74
CA VAL A 65 -5.98 2.92 -6.67
C VAL A 65 -6.74 1.67 -7.08
N LEU A 66 -7.68 1.24 -6.24
CA LEU A 66 -8.34 -0.05 -6.37
C LEU A 66 -9.84 0.18 -6.50
N PHE A 67 -10.42 -0.38 -7.56
CA PHE A 67 -11.86 -0.41 -7.82
C PHE A 67 -12.39 -1.82 -7.55
N THR A 68 -13.70 -1.93 -7.33
CA THR A 68 -14.38 -3.23 -7.33
C THR A 68 -14.30 -3.87 -8.71
N GLU A 69 -13.81 -5.10 -8.74
CA GLU A 69 -13.80 -5.90 -9.96
C GLU A 69 -15.17 -6.57 -10.16
N GLY A 70 -15.64 -6.55 -11.40
CA GLY A 70 -16.83 -7.27 -11.83
C GLY A 70 -16.55 -8.75 -11.88
N VAL A 71 -17.23 -9.50 -11.02
CA VAL A 71 -17.21 -10.95 -11.03
C VAL A 71 -18.17 -11.49 -12.08
N ASN A 72 -17.74 -12.53 -12.79
CA ASN A 72 -18.58 -13.23 -13.76
C ASN A 72 -19.38 -14.39 -13.11
N SER A 73 -19.12 -14.69 -11.84
CA SER A 73 -19.74 -15.80 -11.10
C SER A 73 -20.24 -15.37 -9.71
N PRO A 74 -21.41 -15.83 -9.26
CA PRO A 74 -21.89 -15.62 -7.89
C PRO A 74 -20.95 -16.19 -6.81
N LEU A 75 -20.19 -17.25 -7.13
CA LEU A 75 -19.21 -17.84 -6.20
C LEU A 75 -18.00 -16.91 -5.97
N ASP A 76 -17.67 -16.08 -6.96
CA ASP A 76 -16.58 -15.11 -6.87
C ASP A 76 -16.95 -13.88 -6.02
N PHE A 77 -18.24 -13.66 -5.74
CA PHE A 77 -18.72 -12.55 -4.90
C PHE A 77 -18.25 -12.65 -3.44
N ILE A 78 -17.93 -13.87 -2.97
CA ILE A 78 -17.43 -14.10 -1.61
C ILE A 78 -15.99 -13.58 -1.44
N LEU A 79 -15.25 -13.42 -2.53
CA LEU A 79 -13.92 -12.79 -2.52
C LEU A 79 -14.06 -11.35 -3.00
N ALA A 80 -13.64 -10.38 -2.20
CA ALA A 80 -13.61 -8.97 -2.59
C ALA A 80 -12.55 -8.75 -3.68
N HIS A 81 -12.93 -9.02 -4.94
CA HIS A 81 -12.07 -8.82 -6.10
C HIS A 81 -11.85 -7.31 -6.32
N ARG A 82 -10.57 -6.93 -6.41
CA ARG A 82 -10.11 -5.55 -6.51
C ARG A 82 -9.25 -5.44 -7.76
N VAL A 83 -9.56 -4.49 -8.63
CA VAL A 83 -8.80 -4.24 -9.87
C VAL A 83 -8.04 -2.91 -9.77
N LYS A 84 -6.76 -2.93 -10.15
CA LYS A 84 -5.89 -1.76 -10.14
C LYS A 84 -6.25 -0.82 -11.29
N ALA A 85 -6.39 0.46 -10.98
CA ALA A 85 -6.53 1.50 -11.99
C ALA A 85 -5.17 1.93 -12.55
N GLU A 86 -5.15 2.38 -13.80
CA GLU A 86 -3.99 3.06 -14.37
C GLU A 86 -3.90 4.47 -13.78
N ILE A 87 -2.73 4.84 -13.26
CA ILE A 87 -2.50 6.13 -12.60
C ILE A 87 -1.82 7.07 -13.59
N LEU A 88 -2.48 8.18 -13.92
CA LEU A 88 -1.96 9.23 -14.81
C LEU A 88 -1.17 10.29 -14.04
N SER A 89 -1.64 10.66 -12.84
CA SER A 89 -0.95 11.64 -11.99
C SER A 89 -1.18 11.34 -10.51
N TRP A 90 -0.18 11.61 -9.68
CA TRP A 90 -0.22 11.39 -8.24
C TRP A 90 0.45 12.55 -7.50
N THR A 91 -0.32 13.24 -6.68
CA THR A 91 0.14 14.32 -5.79
C THR A 91 -0.40 14.06 -4.38
N TYR A 92 0.12 14.76 -3.37
CA TYR A 92 -0.31 14.59 -1.98
C TYR A 92 -1.82 14.74 -1.77
N HIS A 93 -2.52 15.57 -2.57
CA HIS A 93 -3.96 15.88 -2.41
C HIS A 93 -4.86 15.43 -3.57
N ARG A 94 -4.28 14.93 -4.66
CA ARG A 94 -5.02 14.59 -5.89
C ARG A 94 -4.37 13.44 -6.63
N ILE A 95 -5.19 12.49 -7.08
CA ILE A 95 -4.80 11.41 -7.98
C ILE A 95 -5.74 11.42 -9.19
N SER A 96 -5.20 11.22 -10.40
CA SER A 96 -6.00 11.04 -11.61
C SER A 96 -5.73 9.66 -12.18
N VAL A 97 -6.80 8.92 -12.50
CA VAL A 97 -6.74 7.52 -12.93
C VAL A 97 -7.69 7.24 -14.10
N ILE A 98 -7.44 6.14 -14.81
CA ILE A 98 -8.39 5.56 -15.76
C ILE A 98 -9.15 4.42 -15.09
N VAL A 99 -10.48 4.46 -15.22
CA VAL A 99 -11.37 3.39 -14.74
C VAL A 99 -11.02 2.07 -15.45
N PRO A 100 -10.74 0.97 -14.72
CA PRO A 100 -10.32 -0.29 -15.31
C PRO A 100 -11.42 -0.99 -16.12
N LYS A 101 -11.03 -1.95 -16.98
CA LYS A 101 -11.94 -2.66 -17.89
C LYS A 101 -12.94 -3.58 -17.18
N SER A 102 -12.49 -4.33 -16.19
CA SER A 102 -13.31 -5.25 -15.40
C SER A 102 -13.96 -4.56 -14.20
N VAL A 103 -14.35 -3.29 -14.30
CA VAL A 103 -14.95 -2.55 -13.16
C VAL A 103 -16.41 -2.94 -12.92
N ALA A 104 -16.79 -3.06 -11.66
CA ALA A 104 -18.19 -3.11 -11.21
C ALA A 104 -18.50 -1.95 -10.26
N THR A 105 -19.79 -1.65 -10.09
CA THR A 105 -20.24 -0.70 -9.06
C THR A 105 -19.76 -1.18 -7.70
N GLY A 106 -19.14 -0.29 -6.94
CA GLY A 106 -18.65 -0.61 -5.62
C GLY A 106 -17.61 0.36 -5.08
N PRO A 107 -17.02 0.04 -3.92
CA PRO A 107 -16.06 0.92 -3.24
C PRO A 107 -14.76 1.10 -4.02
N VAL A 108 -14.30 2.35 -4.05
CA VAL A 108 -12.96 2.76 -4.48
C VAL A 108 -12.16 3.20 -3.26
N PHE A 109 -10.90 2.77 -3.19
CA PHE A 109 -9.97 3.20 -2.15
C PHE A 109 -8.55 3.34 -2.69
N VAL A 110 -7.72 4.06 -1.93
CA VAL A 110 -6.30 4.26 -2.20
C VAL A 110 -5.50 3.45 -1.20
N ARG A 111 -4.53 2.69 -1.66
CA ARG A 111 -3.50 2.06 -0.82
C ARG A 111 -2.17 2.75 -1.11
N VAL A 112 -1.54 3.38 -0.13
CA VAL A 112 -0.22 4.00 -0.31
C VAL A 112 0.88 2.93 -0.26
N HIS A 113 2.10 3.27 -0.71
CA HIS A 113 3.20 2.30 -0.86
C HIS A 113 3.55 1.52 0.43
N CYS A 114 3.42 2.16 1.60
CA CYS A 114 3.66 1.53 2.90
C CYS A 114 2.51 0.59 3.36
N GLY A 115 1.44 0.45 2.57
CA GLY A 115 0.36 -0.51 2.80
C GLY A 115 -0.90 0.06 3.47
N ALA A 116 -0.87 1.30 3.99
CA ALA A 116 -2.06 1.91 4.58
C ALA A 116 -3.17 2.17 3.53
N GLU A 117 -4.41 1.86 3.91
CA GLU A 117 -5.61 2.04 3.08
C GLU A 117 -6.45 3.23 3.53
N SER A 118 -7.08 3.91 2.58
CA SER A 118 -8.01 5.00 2.85
C SER A 118 -9.39 4.53 3.31
N ASN A 119 -10.26 5.47 3.66
CA ASN A 119 -11.71 5.24 3.56
C ASN A 119 -12.11 4.93 2.10
N THR A 120 -13.31 4.40 1.93
CA THR A 120 -13.89 4.09 0.61
C THR A 120 -14.92 5.14 0.19
N ILE A 121 -15.07 5.32 -1.13
CA ILE A 121 -16.21 6.02 -1.74
C ILE A 121 -16.78 5.11 -2.84
N GLU A 122 -18.09 5.00 -2.91
CA GLU A 122 -18.77 4.22 -3.95
C GLU A 122 -18.63 4.89 -5.33
N PHE A 123 -18.27 4.09 -6.34
CA PHE A 123 -18.27 4.50 -7.74
C PHE A 123 -19.31 3.69 -8.50
N THR A 124 -20.19 4.37 -9.24
CA THR A 124 -21.27 3.73 -10.00
C THR A 124 -20.84 3.46 -11.43
N VAL A 125 -20.89 2.19 -11.84
CA VAL A 125 -20.62 1.79 -13.22
C VAL A 125 -21.89 1.88 -14.06
N ASN A 126 -21.89 2.79 -15.04
CA ASN A 126 -22.96 2.91 -16.00
C ASN A 126 -22.77 1.86 -17.10
N LYS A 127 -23.68 0.89 -17.17
CA LYS A 127 -23.74 -0.05 -18.29
C LYS A 127 -24.26 0.69 -19.53
N LYS A 128 -23.63 0.45 -20.68
CA LYS A 128 -24.18 0.87 -21.97
C LYS A 128 -25.37 0.01 -22.34
#